data_AF-A0A4Q4CN14-F1
#
_entry.id   AF-A0A4Q4CN14-F1
#
_cell.length_a   1.000
_cell.length_b   1.000
_cell.length_c   1.000
_cell.angle_alpha   90.00
_cell.angle_beta   90.00
_cell.angle_gamma   90.00
#
_symmetry.space_group_name_H-M   'P 1'
#
loop_
_entity.id
_entity.type
_entity.pdbx_description
1 polymer ?
#
loop_
_entity_poly.entity_id
_entity_poly.type
_entity_poly.pdbx_seq_one_letter_code
_entity_poly.pdbx_strand_id
1 'polypeptide(L)'
;MPLRIEDYALIGDGETAALVGRDGSIDWLCLPRFDSAACFAALLGGPEHGRWQIAPAGEVLRVTRRYRPGTMVLETEFETAEGSVVLVDCMPLRNGAADV
;
A
#
# COMPACT_ATOMS: atom_id res chain seq x y z
N MET A 1 10.31 9.71 6.54
CA MET A 1 9.50 9.55 7.77
C MET A 1 8.22 8.83 7.39
N PRO A 2 7.67 8.00 8.29
CA PRO A 2 6.37 7.37 8.08
C PRO A 2 5.26 8.41 7.95
N LEU A 3 4.20 8.06 7.24
CA LEU A 3 3.00 8.88 7.15
C LEU A 3 2.25 8.87 8.49
N ARG A 4 1.21 9.70 8.57
CA ARG A 4 0.28 9.62 9.69
C ARG A 4 -0.52 8.33 9.61
N ILE A 5 -0.98 7.83 10.75
CA ILE A 5 -1.74 6.57 10.82
C ILE A 5 -2.99 6.65 9.94
N GLU A 6 -3.69 7.80 9.91
CA GLU A 6 -4.89 8.01 9.09
C GLU A 6 -4.64 8.03 7.58
N ASP A 7 -3.38 8.14 7.14
CA ASP A 7 -3.01 8.12 5.73
C ASP A 7 -2.68 6.69 5.24
N TYR A 8 -2.75 5.69 6.12
CA TYR A 8 -2.62 4.29 5.74
C TYR A 8 -3.98 3.60 5.54
N ALA A 9 -4.03 2.75 4.53
CA ALA A 9 -5.13 1.83 4.26
C ALA A 9 -4.63 0.38 4.38
N LEU A 10 -5.53 -0.56 4.65
CA LEU A 10 -5.20 -1.96 4.88
C LEU A 10 -5.71 -2.81 3.69
N ILE A 11 -4.83 -3.60 3.11
CA ILE A 11 -5.20 -4.71 2.20
C ILE A 11 -4.71 -6.02 2.81
N GLY A 12 -5.32 -7.15 2.47
CA GLY A 12 -5.00 -8.43 3.07
C GLY A 12 -5.67 -9.60 2.36
N ASP A 13 -5.06 -10.77 2.50
CA ASP A 13 -5.49 -12.04 1.89
C ASP A 13 -6.10 -13.02 2.89
N GLY A 14 -6.21 -12.63 4.16
CA GLY A 14 -6.70 -13.44 5.28
C GLY A 14 -5.60 -14.15 6.08
N GLU A 15 -4.37 -14.20 5.56
CA GLU A 15 -3.21 -14.78 6.28
C GLU A 15 -2.17 -13.71 6.65
N THR A 16 -2.17 -12.59 5.92
CA THR A 16 -1.39 -11.40 6.23
C THR A 16 -2.07 -10.12 5.72
N ALA A 17 -1.44 -8.97 5.95
CA ALA A 17 -1.90 -7.68 5.48
C ALA A 17 -0.74 -6.71 5.21
N ALA A 18 -1.00 -5.77 4.29
CA ALA A 18 -0.11 -4.68 3.96
C ALA A 18 -0.74 -3.34 4.35
N LEU A 19 0.10 -2.39 4.81
CA LEU A 19 -0.31 -1.00 5.02
C LEU A 19 0.12 -0.15 3.83
N VAL A 20 -0.88 0.33 3.08
CA VAL A 20 -0.71 1.14 1.88
C VAL A 20 -0.81 2.61 2.24
N GLY A 21 0.25 3.38 1.99
CA GLY A 21 0.30 4.83 2.17
C GLY A 21 -0.54 5.57 1.13
N ARG A 22 -1.02 6.76 1.49
CA ARG A 22 -1.73 7.67 0.57
C ARG A 22 -0.83 8.18 -0.57
N ASP A 23 0.49 8.05 -0.42
CA ASP A 23 1.52 8.36 -1.43
C ASP A 23 1.84 7.15 -2.35
N GLY A 24 1.04 6.07 -2.28
CA GLY A 24 1.23 4.87 -3.10
C GLY A 24 2.33 3.95 -2.60
N SER A 25 2.81 4.12 -1.36
CA SER A 25 3.76 3.20 -0.75
C SER A 25 3.08 1.97 -0.13
N ILE A 26 3.82 0.88 0.01
CA ILE A 26 3.60 -0.16 1.01
C ILE A 26 4.75 -0.05 2.01
N ASP A 27 4.44 0.46 3.20
CA ASP A 27 5.44 0.75 4.24
C ASP A 27 5.51 -0.34 5.31
N TRP A 28 4.54 -1.26 5.34
CA TRP A 28 4.53 -2.41 6.21
C TRP A 28 3.94 -3.62 5.50
N LEU A 29 4.66 -4.74 5.54
CA LEU A 29 4.18 -6.03 5.05
C LEU A 29 5.02 -7.14 5.67
N CYS A 30 4.36 -8.09 6.34
CA CYS A 30 4.96 -9.35 6.75
C CYS A 30 4.52 -10.45 5.79
N LEU A 31 5.45 -11.26 5.27
CA LEU A 31 5.12 -12.45 4.49
C LEU A 31 5.84 -13.66 5.08
N PRO A 32 5.25 -14.87 5.00
CA PRO A 32 3.93 -15.17 4.44
C PRO A 32 2.74 -14.89 5.38
N ARG A 33 2.99 -14.69 6.68
CA ARG A 33 1.94 -14.57 7.71
C ARG A 33 2.14 -13.31 8.55
N PHE A 34 1.11 -12.91 9.29
CA PHE A 34 1.17 -11.75 10.22
C PHE A 34 2.36 -11.76 11.19
N ASP A 35 2.77 -12.95 11.67
CA ASP A 35 3.86 -13.15 12.63
C ASP A 35 5.24 -13.35 11.97
N SER A 36 5.33 -13.24 10.65
CA SER A 36 6.58 -13.42 9.91
C SER A 36 7.45 -12.15 9.96
N ALA A 37 8.70 -12.28 9.53
CA ALA A 37 9.56 -11.11 9.39
C ALA A 37 8.95 -10.10 8.40
N ALA A 38 9.14 -8.82 8.68
CA ALA A 38 8.66 -7.75 7.83
C ALA A 38 9.53 -7.64 6.56
N CYS A 39 8.93 -7.80 5.39
CA CYS A 39 9.54 -7.50 4.10
C CYS A 39 9.73 -5.99 3.91
N PHE A 40 8.79 -5.19 4.46
CA PHE A 40 8.83 -3.74 4.51
C PHE A 40 8.59 -3.26 5.95
N ALA A 41 9.40 -2.33 6.43
CA ALA A 41 9.36 -1.84 7.81
C ALA A 41 9.48 -0.30 7.91
N ALA A 42 9.22 0.42 6.83
CA ALA A 42 9.28 1.89 6.78
C ALA A 42 8.32 2.58 7.76
N LEU A 43 7.24 1.90 8.19
CA LEU A 43 6.31 2.42 9.21
C LEU A 43 7.00 2.75 10.54
N LEU A 44 7.95 1.93 11.00
CA LEU A 44 8.60 2.08 12.32
C LEU A 44 9.89 2.89 12.26
N GLY A 45 10.53 2.95 11.09
CA GLY A 45 11.76 3.71 10.87
C GLY A 45 11.57 4.75 9.78
N GLY A 46 11.84 4.35 8.54
CA GLY A 46 11.82 5.22 7.38
C GLY A 46 12.04 4.46 6.08
N PRO A 47 12.09 5.15 4.93
CA PRO A 47 12.22 4.53 3.61
C PRO A 47 13.42 3.58 3.48
N GLU A 48 14.50 3.83 4.21
CA GLU A 48 15.70 3.00 4.31
C GLU A 48 15.46 1.63 4.97
N HIS A 49 14.36 1.47 5.71
CA HIS A 49 13.93 0.22 6.34
C HIS A 49 13.00 -0.61 5.43
N GLY A 50 13.01 -0.33 4.12
CA GLY A 50 12.28 -1.07 3.11
C GLY A 50 10.84 -0.57 2.92
N ARG A 51 10.53 -0.21 1.67
CA ARG A 51 9.19 0.05 1.17
C ARG A 51 9.11 -0.31 -0.31
N TRP A 52 7.91 -0.52 -0.80
CA TRP A 52 7.62 -0.52 -2.24
C TRP A 52 6.72 0.66 -2.57
N GLN A 53 6.93 1.33 -3.71
CA GLN A 53 6.14 2.52 -4.03
C GLN A 53 5.86 2.61 -5.53
N ILE A 54 4.59 2.87 -5.86
CA ILE A 54 4.15 3.31 -7.18
C ILE A 54 3.40 4.62 -7.02
N ALA A 55 3.88 5.67 -7.68
CA ALA A 55 3.26 6.99 -7.70
C ALA A 55 3.61 7.72 -9.00
N PRO A 56 2.84 8.75 -9.40
CA PRO A 56 3.24 9.63 -10.49
C PRO A 56 4.63 10.24 -10.25
N ALA A 57 5.41 10.39 -11.32
CA ALA A 57 6.70 11.08 -11.26
C ALA A 57 6.54 12.61 -11.17
N GLY A 58 5.41 13.16 -11.63
CA GLY A 58 5.09 14.58 -11.55
C GLY A 58 4.49 14.99 -10.20
N GLU A 59 4.28 16.29 -10.01
CA GLU A 59 3.66 16.82 -8.80
C GLU A 59 2.21 16.34 -8.67
N VAL A 60 1.90 15.76 -7.51
CA VAL A 60 0.55 15.33 -7.14
C VAL A 60 -0.17 16.51 -6.50
N LEU A 61 -1.23 16.97 -7.17
CA LEU A 61 -2.06 18.09 -6.73
C LEU A 61 -3.17 17.65 -5.78
N ARG A 62 -3.67 16.42 -5.95
CA ARG A 62 -4.75 15.86 -5.14
C ARG A 62 -4.67 14.35 -5.09
N VAL A 63 -5.03 13.79 -3.94
CA VAL A 63 -5.17 12.34 -3.75
C VAL A 63 -6.56 12.03 -3.18
N THR A 64 -7.29 11.15 -3.86
CA THR A 64 -8.54 10.58 -3.31
C THR A 64 -8.41 9.07 -3.19
N ARG A 65 -9.13 8.49 -2.21
CA ARG A 65 -9.06 7.05 -1.93
C ARG A 65 -10.44 6.49 -1.65
N ARG A 66 -10.65 5.26 -2.10
CA ARG A 66 -11.80 4.45 -1.73
C ARG A 66 -11.47 2.97 -1.84
N TYR A 67 -12.10 2.16 -1.01
CA TYR A 67 -12.22 0.75 -1.34
C TYR A 67 -13.32 0.58 -2.38
N ARG A 68 -13.14 -0.35 -3.32
CA ARG A 68 -14.24 -0.76 -4.20
C ARG A 68 -15.37 -1.33 -3.33
N PRO A 69 -16.64 -0.95 -3.59
CA PRO A 69 -17.77 -1.34 -2.74
C PRO A 69 -17.80 -2.85 -2.48
N GLY A 70 -17.86 -3.23 -1.20
CA GLY A 70 -17.95 -4.63 -0.77
C GLY A 70 -16.65 -5.44 -0.90
N THR A 71 -15.50 -4.81 -1.09
CA THR A 71 -14.20 -5.51 -1.24
C THR A 71 -13.08 -4.83 -0.44
N MET A 72 -11.95 -5.52 -0.30
CA MET A 72 -10.68 -4.95 0.19
C MET A 72 -9.74 -4.51 -0.95
N VAL A 73 -10.29 -4.26 -2.14
CA VAL A 73 -9.52 -3.67 -3.26
C VAL A 73 -9.50 -2.17 -3.07
N LEU A 74 -8.31 -1.61 -2.87
CA LEU A 74 -8.10 -0.19 -2.67
C LEU A 74 -7.84 0.50 -4.01
N GLU A 75 -8.50 1.63 -4.23
CA GLU A 75 -8.18 2.57 -5.31
C GLU A 75 -7.64 3.86 -4.72
N THR A 76 -6.44 4.25 -5.16
CA THR A 76 -5.82 5.54 -4.87
C THR A 76 -5.70 6.31 -6.17
N GLU A 77 -6.48 7.38 -6.32
CA GLU A 77 -6.42 8.26 -7.48
C GLU A 77 -5.50 9.43 -7.20
N PHE A 78 -4.50 9.60 -8.05
CA PHE A 78 -3.60 10.73 -8.06
C PHE A 78 -3.96 11.66 -9.21
N GLU A 79 -4.19 12.93 -8.91
CA GLU A 79 -4.36 13.99 -9.91
C GLU A 79 -3.07 14.82 -9.99
N THR A 80 -2.56 15.02 -11.20
CA THR A 80 -1.40 15.86 -11.52
C THR A 80 -1.81 16.97 -12.49
N ALA A 81 -0.91 17.89 -12.81
CA ALA A 81 -1.16 18.92 -13.81
C ALA A 81 -1.42 18.36 -15.23
N GLU A 82 -0.94 17.14 -15.52
CA GLU A 82 -1.00 16.53 -16.86
C GLU A 82 -2.13 15.49 -17.02
N GLY A 83 -2.76 15.08 -15.92
CA GLY A 83 -3.85 14.11 -15.93
C GLY A 83 -4.06 13.42 -14.59
N SER A 84 -4.82 12.32 -14.59
CA SER A 84 -4.99 11.48 -13.40
C SER A 84 -4.65 10.02 -13.67
N VAL A 85 -4.25 9.32 -12.62
CA VAL A 85 -3.98 7.87 -12.64
C VAL A 85 -4.54 7.24 -11.38
N VAL A 86 -5.13 6.05 -11.54
CA VAL A 86 -5.64 5.25 -10.43
C VAL A 86 -4.70 4.08 -10.19
N LEU A 87 -4.11 4.03 -9.00
CA LEU A 87 -3.41 2.86 -8.48
C LEU A 87 -4.42 1.94 -7.80
N VAL A 88 -4.38 0.65 -8.16
CA VAL A 88 -5.26 -0.38 -7.60
C VAL A 88 -4.42 -1.37 -6.81
N ASP A 89 -4.59 -1.38 -5.49
CA ASP A 89 -3.90 -2.31 -4.60
C ASP A 89 -4.87 -3.38 -4.12
N CYS A 90 -4.46 -4.65 -4.20
CA CYS A 90 -5.22 -5.76 -3.66
C CYS A 90 -4.32 -6.94 -3.33
N MET A 91 -4.72 -7.72 -2.34
CA MET A 91 -4.14 -9.03 -2.05
C MET A 91 -5.20 -10.09 -2.36
N PRO A 92 -5.02 -10.91 -3.41
CA PRO A 92 -5.94 -11.99 -3.71
C PRO A 92 -5.81 -13.09 -2.65
N LEU A 93 -6.87 -13.90 -2.51
CA LEU A 93 -6.79 -15.12 -1.70
C LEU A 93 -5.64 -16.01 -2.19
N ARG A 94 -4.89 -16.56 -1.23
CA ARG A 94 -3.68 -17.31 -1.53
C ARG A 94 -3.95 -18.60 -2.29
N ASN A 95 -3.05 -18.88 -3.23
CA ASN A 95 -2.92 -20.16 -3.94
C ASN A 95 -1.52 -20.78 -3.74
N GLY A 96 -0.78 -20.33 -2.72
CA GLY A 96 0.59 -20.77 -2.41
C GLY A 96 1.72 -19.89 -2.96
N ALA A 97 1.43 -18.76 -3.60
CA ALA A 97 2.44 -17.94 -4.30
C ALA A 97 3.24 -16.94 -3.44
N ALA A 98 2.78 -16.61 -2.23
CA ALA A 98 3.45 -15.62 -1.39
C ALA A 98 4.37 -16.33 -0.37
N ASP A 99 5.66 -16.41 -0.70
CA ASP A 99 6.76 -16.89 0.14
C ASP A 99 7.90 -15.87 0.10
N VAL A 100 8.86 -15.97 1.03
CA VAL A 100 10.05 -15.09 1.11
C VAL A 100 11.31 -15.87 0.74
#